data_AF-A0A970SCS0-F1
#
_entry.id   AF-A0A970SCS0-F1
#
_cell.length_a   1.000
_cell.length_b   1.000
_cell.length_c   1.000
_cell.angle_alpha   90.00
_cell.angle_beta   90.00
_cell.angle_gamma   90.00
#
_symmetry.space_group_name_H-M   'P 1'
#
loop_
_entity.id
_entity.type
_entity.pdbx_description
1 polymer ?
#
loop_
_entity_poly.entity_id
_entity_poly.type
_entity_poly.pdbx_seq_one_letter_code
_entity_poly.pdbx_strand_id
1 'polypeptide(L)'
;MKPHAHKDTGFRGPLAAFALYATLSALFCGVFFLVDIWPSPLTLSEAFAQSIAEGSLGGLPEVIAGILGISITVVAIIVELASNRYTARITELFISSLVNISVLGFFVVTGVLCIWAAVTTVSGLALPTLAARITIAFTVLCLLLLLPYFAFVFNFLNPHNIIYRMAASVLTAIRRGGTPESRKYARRCRKKQLVVTGIEQLADVASGAIENKDKVVCMEAVNTLGSLVSTYINEKSRLHADWFALESAIQENPDFVSMHKDAIADIANDRYWLEMKVLRQFQTLYGEAINRMRDINYLIAINTRRIAEVAMQNDDAPVVMLCVKFFNTYMRATINAKDLRTAYNVFNQYRLLGESAIAKGQSAVAIEIAERFKYYGQLGFASGLSFVLETAAYDLCDLNEMAHQKSAPCTDDLLGIFLDVDKEAEEGHALEASLRGVRKAQVKLAAYFISCGDMARAKIIFEDMRDELPGRLRSIQEELAKVTSRDFWEISDRGGNFDYLSPERRTALDTFFSWFAGQHT
;
A
#
# COMPACT_ATOMS: atom_id res chain seq x y z
N MET A 1 -12.04 -9.23 -3.32
CA MET A 1 -11.65 -8.85 -4.70
C MET A 1 -10.85 -10.02 -5.27
N LYS A 2 -11.36 -10.72 -6.30
CA LYS A 2 -10.58 -11.77 -6.98
C LYS A 2 -9.35 -11.10 -7.60
N PRO A 3 -8.13 -11.66 -7.48
CA PRO A 3 -6.97 -11.07 -8.13
C PRO A 3 -7.19 -11.18 -9.64
N HIS A 4 -7.31 -10.04 -10.31
CA HIS A 4 -7.16 -10.00 -11.76
C HIS A 4 -5.73 -10.46 -12.05
N ALA A 5 -5.61 -11.68 -12.54
CA ALA A 5 -4.39 -12.15 -13.17
C ALA A 5 -4.14 -11.22 -14.37
N HIS A 6 -3.26 -10.23 -14.17
CA HIS A 6 -2.61 -9.54 -15.27
C HIS A 6 -1.92 -10.63 -16.09
N LYS A 7 -2.54 -11.01 -17.21
CA LYS A 7 -1.86 -11.80 -18.23
C LYS A 7 -0.76 -10.89 -18.78
N ASP A 8 0.47 -11.11 -18.33
CA ASP A 8 1.69 -10.59 -18.93
C ASP A 8 1.77 -11.04 -20.40
N THR A 9 1.19 -10.23 -21.29
CA THR A 9 1.24 -10.46 -22.75
C THR A 9 2.30 -9.58 -23.43
N GLY A 10 2.88 -8.60 -22.75
CA GLY A 10 3.80 -7.62 -23.35
C GLY A 10 5.15 -8.19 -23.80
N PHE A 11 5.70 -9.17 -23.07
CA PHE A 11 7.06 -9.69 -23.34
C PHE A 11 7.11 -11.05 -24.03
N ARG A 12 5.98 -11.76 -24.13
CA ARG A 12 5.92 -13.11 -24.75
C ARG A 12 6.14 -13.08 -26.27
N GLY A 13 5.71 -12.01 -26.95
CA GLY A 13 5.89 -11.86 -28.40
C GLY A 13 7.36 -11.87 -28.87
N PRO A 14 8.21 -10.95 -28.39
CA PRO A 14 9.61 -10.89 -28.81
C PRO A 14 10.45 -12.08 -28.32
N LEU A 15 10.19 -12.60 -27.10
CA LEU A 15 10.86 -13.81 -26.59
C LEU A 15 10.45 -15.06 -27.37
N ALA A 16 9.19 -15.18 -27.82
CA ALA A 16 8.74 -16.30 -28.65
C ALA A 16 9.30 -16.21 -30.08
N ALA A 17 9.37 -15.02 -30.67
CA ALA A 17 10.01 -14.81 -31.97
C ALA A 17 11.50 -15.17 -31.92
N PHE A 18 12.21 -14.78 -30.85
CA PHE A 18 13.61 -15.15 -30.69
C PHE A 18 13.81 -16.64 -30.38
N ALA A 19 12.98 -17.23 -29.51
CA ALA A 19 13.01 -18.67 -29.27
C ALA A 19 12.74 -19.46 -30.56
N LEU A 20 11.88 -18.94 -31.45
CA LEU A 20 11.66 -19.46 -32.80
C LEU A 20 12.92 -19.33 -33.66
N TYR A 21 13.60 -18.18 -33.68
CA TYR A 21 14.84 -18.03 -34.44
C TYR A 21 16.01 -18.85 -33.87
N ALA A 22 16.09 -19.02 -32.55
CA ALA A 22 17.08 -19.86 -31.90
C ALA A 22 16.80 -21.35 -32.12
N THR A 23 15.54 -21.77 -32.08
CA THR A 23 15.14 -23.14 -32.45
C THR A 23 15.30 -23.38 -33.94
N LEU A 24 14.99 -22.43 -34.81
CA LEU A 24 15.28 -22.50 -36.24
C LEU A 24 16.80 -22.58 -36.47
N SER A 25 17.61 -21.78 -35.78
CA SER A 25 19.08 -21.84 -35.89
C SER A 25 19.62 -23.19 -35.39
N ALA A 26 19.13 -23.70 -34.27
CA ALA A 26 19.47 -25.02 -33.74
C ALA A 26 18.97 -26.16 -34.65
N LEU A 27 17.82 -25.99 -35.30
CA LEU A 27 17.24 -26.95 -36.24
C LEU A 27 17.96 -26.89 -37.59
N PHE A 28 18.36 -25.72 -38.08
CA PHE A 28 19.25 -25.58 -39.23
C PHE A 28 20.59 -26.22 -38.92
N CYS A 29 21.18 -25.95 -37.75
CA CYS A 29 22.42 -26.58 -37.32
C CYS A 29 22.27 -28.11 -37.19
N GLY A 30 21.15 -28.58 -36.64
CA GLY A 30 20.79 -30.01 -36.57
C GLY A 30 20.55 -30.66 -37.93
N VAL A 31 19.94 -29.94 -38.88
CA VAL A 31 19.73 -30.37 -40.26
C VAL A 31 21.05 -30.40 -41.01
N PHE A 32 21.95 -29.42 -40.83
CA PHE A 32 23.32 -29.48 -41.35
C PHE A 32 24.06 -30.69 -40.77
N PHE A 33 23.94 -30.94 -39.46
CA PHE A 33 24.46 -32.15 -38.81
C PHE A 33 23.89 -33.45 -39.41
N LEU A 34 22.58 -33.50 -39.72
CA LEU A 34 21.93 -34.70 -40.27
C LEU A 34 22.24 -34.90 -41.76
N VAL A 35 22.36 -33.82 -42.53
CA VAL A 35 22.79 -33.83 -43.94
C VAL A 35 24.25 -34.29 -44.07
N ASP A 36 25.10 -33.99 -43.09
CA ASP A 36 26.50 -34.46 -43.02
C ASP A 36 26.66 -35.88 -42.45
N ILE A 37 25.67 -36.41 -41.73
CA ILE A 37 25.64 -37.83 -41.29
C ILE A 37 25.23 -38.77 -42.44
N TRP A 38 24.59 -38.24 -43.48
CA TRP A 38 24.47 -38.94 -44.76
C TRP A 38 25.89 -39.10 -45.35
N PRO A 39 26.27 -40.23 -45.96
CA PRO A 39 27.66 -40.49 -46.38
C PRO A 39 28.07 -39.52 -47.50
N SER A 40 28.52 -38.34 -47.10
CA SER A 40 29.18 -37.35 -47.91
C SER A 40 30.66 -37.31 -47.48
N PRO A 41 31.60 -37.04 -48.39
CA PRO A 41 33.05 -37.17 -48.14
C PRO A 41 33.66 -36.06 -47.26
N LEU A 42 32.87 -35.37 -46.45
CA LEU A 42 33.31 -34.32 -45.54
C LEU A 42 32.76 -34.64 -44.14
N THR A 43 33.49 -35.44 -43.36
CA THR A 43 33.06 -35.73 -42.00
C THR A 43 33.23 -34.49 -41.13
N LEU A 44 32.21 -34.13 -40.35
CA LEU A 44 32.27 -33.05 -39.36
C LEU A 44 33.48 -33.20 -38.41
N SER A 45 33.95 -34.43 -38.16
CA SER A 45 35.19 -34.68 -37.43
C SER A 45 36.45 -34.18 -38.12
N GLU A 46 36.55 -34.30 -39.44
CA GLU A 46 37.67 -33.80 -40.24
C GLU A 46 37.58 -32.29 -40.42
N ALA A 47 36.39 -31.74 -40.68
CA ALA A 47 36.18 -30.29 -40.74
C ALA A 47 36.44 -29.59 -39.38
N PHE A 48 36.06 -30.24 -38.27
CA PHE A 48 36.33 -29.74 -36.92
C PHE A 48 37.80 -29.90 -36.54
N ALA A 49 38.44 -31.01 -36.90
CA ALA A 49 39.89 -31.18 -36.73
C ALA A 49 40.68 -30.16 -37.57
N GLN A 50 40.21 -29.84 -38.78
CA GLN A 50 40.79 -28.85 -39.67
C GLN A 50 40.57 -27.42 -39.15
N SER A 51 39.38 -27.07 -38.65
CA SER A 51 39.11 -25.76 -38.02
C SER A 51 39.89 -25.56 -36.71
N ILE A 52 40.11 -26.62 -35.94
CA ILE A 52 41.04 -26.61 -34.79
C ILE A 52 42.48 -26.38 -35.28
N ALA A 53 42.90 -27.04 -36.37
CA ALA A 53 44.24 -26.90 -36.95
C ALA A 53 44.47 -25.52 -37.60
N GLU A 54 43.44 -24.87 -38.13
CA GLU A 54 43.47 -23.53 -38.74
C GLU A 54 43.36 -22.40 -37.69
N GLY A 55 43.24 -22.73 -36.40
CA GLY A 55 43.26 -21.74 -35.31
C GLY A 55 41.94 -20.99 -35.09
N SER A 56 40.81 -21.47 -35.63
CA SER A 56 39.51 -20.79 -35.51
C SER A 56 38.99 -20.64 -34.07
N LEU A 57 39.55 -21.41 -33.12
CA LEU A 57 39.26 -21.30 -31.68
C LEU A 57 39.89 -20.04 -31.03
N GLY A 58 40.86 -19.40 -31.70
CA GLY A 58 41.62 -18.28 -31.14
C GLY A 58 40.79 -17.04 -30.81
N GLY A 59 39.67 -16.82 -31.51
CA GLY A 59 38.77 -15.68 -31.29
C GLY A 59 37.69 -15.88 -30.23
N LEU A 60 37.45 -17.12 -29.77
CA LEU A 60 36.41 -17.41 -28.77
C LEU A 60 36.60 -16.71 -27.41
N PRO A 61 37.84 -16.54 -26.89
CA PRO A 61 38.07 -15.76 -25.68
C PRO A 61 37.57 -14.31 -25.80
N GLU A 62 37.82 -13.67 -26.95
CA GLU A 62 37.41 -12.29 -27.22
C GLU A 62 35.88 -12.17 -27.28
N VAL A 63 35.20 -13.11 -27.95
CA VAL A 63 33.74 -13.14 -28.04
C VAL A 63 33.11 -13.30 -26.65
N ILE A 64 33.59 -14.25 -25.84
CA ILE A 64 33.04 -14.47 -24.49
C ILE A 64 33.35 -13.31 -23.55
N ALA A 65 34.55 -12.73 -23.64
CA ALA A 65 34.89 -11.51 -22.90
C ALA A 65 33.97 -10.35 -23.28
N GLY A 66 33.67 -10.18 -24.58
CA GLY A 66 32.70 -9.20 -25.08
C GLY A 66 31.29 -9.44 -24.55
N ILE A 67 30.79 -10.68 -24.59
CA ILE A 67 29.47 -11.05 -24.06
C ILE A 67 29.39 -10.79 -22.55
N LEU A 68 30.43 -11.16 -21.80
CA LEU A 68 30.52 -10.88 -20.37
C LEU A 68 30.52 -9.36 -20.10
N GLY A 69 31.30 -8.59 -20.86
CA GLY A 69 31.35 -7.14 -20.76
C GLY A 69 30.01 -6.47 -21.03
N ILE A 70 29.31 -6.87 -22.11
CA ILE A 70 27.95 -6.40 -22.41
C ILE A 70 26.99 -6.79 -21.28
N SER A 71 27.07 -8.03 -20.80
CA SER A 71 26.19 -8.54 -19.75
C SER A 71 26.34 -7.74 -18.45
N ILE A 72 27.57 -7.54 -18.00
CA ILE A 72 27.87 -6.76 -16.80
C ILE A 72 27.40 -5.32 -16.97
N THR A 73 27.66 -4.70 -18.12
CA THR A 73 27.29 -3.30 -18.37
C THR A 73 25.77 -3.11 -18.36
N VAL A 74 25.03 -3.95 -19.10
CA VAL A 74 23.57 -3.89 -19.14
C VAL A 74 22.98 -4.10 -17.75
N VAL A 75 23.47 -5.12 -17.04
CA VAL A 75 23.03 -5.42 -15.67
C VAL A 75 23.31 -4.27 -14.71
N ALA A 76 24.54 -3.72 -14.74
CA ALA A 76 24.95 -2.62 -13.87
C ALA A 76 24.05 -1.39 -14.09
N ILE A 77 23.81 -1.02 -15.35
CA ILE A 77 22.93 0.11 -15.70
C ILE A 77 21.51 -0.12 -15.19
N ILE A 78 20.91 -1.30 -15.43
CA ILE A 78 19.52 -1.55 -15.01
C ILE A 78 19.41 -1.59 -13.48
N VAL A 79 20.36 -2.23 -12.80
CA VAL A 79 20.39 -2.29 -11.33
C VAL A 79 20.55 -0.90 -10.75
N GLU A 80 21.45 -0.06 -11.30
CA GLU A 80 21.66 1.31 -10.86
C GLU A 80 20.40 2.18 -11.06
N LEU A 81 19.77 2.09 -12.23
CA LEU A 81 18.51 2.79 -12.51
C LEU A 81 17.39 2.36 -11.54
N ALA A 82 17.26 1.06 -11.28
CA ALA A 82 16.24 0.53 -10.37
C ALA A 82 16.53 0.91 -8.91
N SER A 83 17.82 0.84 -8.51
CA SER A 83 18.32 1.20 -7.19
C SER A 83 18.04 2.67 -6.88
N ASN A 84 18.37 3.57 -7.81
CA ASN A 84 18.13 5.01 -7.65
C ASN A 84 16.64 5.37 -7.72
N ARG A 85 15.84 4.59 -8.46
CA ARG A 85 14.40 4.88 -8.62
C ARG A 85 13.55 4.36 -7.45
N TYR A 86 13.92 3.25 -6.82
CA TYR A 86 13.05 2.57 -5.86
C TYR A 86 13.71 2.31 -4.50
N THR A 87 14.88 1.65 -4.46
CA THR A 87 15.62 1.44 -3.21
C THR A 87 17.04 0.93 -3.49
N ALA A 88 18.02 1.48 -2.77
CA ALA A 88 19.43 1.07 -2.85
C ALA A 88 19.66 -0.43 -2.62
N ARG A 89 18.71 -1.08 -1.92
CA ARG A 89 18.78 -2.48 -1.56
C ARG A 89 18.59 -3.45 -2.71
N ILE A 90 18.06 -2.97 -3.85
CA ILE A 90 17.94 -3.77 -5.06
C ILE A 90 19.30 -4.35 -5.46
N THR A 91 20.38 -3.58 -5.29
CA THR A 91 21.75 -4.03 -5.56
C THR A 91 22.15 -5.22 -4.68
N GLU A 92 21.84 -5.20 -3.38
CA GLU A 92 22.13 -6.33 -2.46
C GLU A 92 21.34 -7.59 -2.83
N LEU A 93 20.05 -7.43 -3.15
CA LEU A 93 19.19 -8.53 -3.58
C LEU A 93 19.66 -9.12 -4.90
N PHE A 94 20.20 -8.29 -5.78
CA PHE A 94 20.73 -8.71 -7.07
C PHE A 94 22.02 -9.52 -6.92
N ILE A 95 22.97 -9.05 -6.10
CA ILE A 95 24.24 -9.73 -5.85
C ILE A 95 24.02 -11.06 -5.13
N SER A 96 23.05 -11.16 -4.23
CA SER A 96 22.73 -12.39 -3.50
C SER A 96 21.90 -13.40 -4.28
N SER A 97 21.44 -13.06 -5.49
CA SER A 97 20.63 -13.94 -6.33
C SER A 97 21.46 -15.11 -6.87
N LEU A 98 21.07 -16.33 -6.52
CA LEU A 98 21.77 -17.55 -6.97
C LEU A 98 21.77 -17.67 -8.50
N VAL A 99 20.67 -17.31 -9.17
CA VAL A 99 20.57 -17.34 -10.64
C VAL A 99 21.60 -16.41 -11.27
N ASN A 100 21.76 -15.20 -10.72
CA ASN A 100 22.73 -14.22 -11.20
C ASN A 100 24.17 -14.72 -11.02
N ILE A 101 24.50 -15.19 -9.82
CA ILE A 101 25.82 -15.78 -9.52
C ILE A 101 26.11 -16.97 -10.44
N SER A 102 25.13 -17.85 -10.67
CA SER A 102 25.30 -19.02 -11.52
C SER A 102 25.51 -18.65 -12.99
N VAL A 103 24.74 -17.72 -13.56
CA VAL A 103 24.88 -17.33 -14.97
C VAL A 103 26.17 -16.56 -15.22
N LEU A 104 26.48 -15.56 -14.39
CA LEU A 104 27.74 -14.82 -14.50
C LEU A 104 28.94 -15.72 -14.23
N GLY A 105 28.87 -16.59 -13.23
CA GLY A 105 29.90 -17.58 -12.94
C GLY A 105 30.12 -18.54 -14.11
N PHE A 106 29.04 -19.00 -14.75
CA PHE A 106 29.12 -19.83 -15.96
C PHE A 106 29.82 -19.11 -17.12
N PHE A 107 29.55 -17.81 -17.33
CA PHE A 107 30.23 -17.02 -18.35
C PHE A 107 31.73 -16.88 -18.06
N VAL A 108 32.11 -16.62 -16.80
CA VAL A 108 33.51 -16.50 -16.39
C VAL A 108 34.25 -17.83 -16.56
N VAL A 109 33.67 -18.95 -16.11
CA VAL A 109 34.28 -20.28 -16.27
C VAL A 109 34.45 -20.63 -17.75
N THR A 110 33.44 -20.33 -18.58
CA THR A 110 33.52 -20.55 -20.03
C THR A 110 34.61 -19.69 -20.66
N GLY A 111 34.76 -18.43 -20.26
CA GLY A 111 35.84 -17.56 -20.72
C GLY A 111 37.24 -18.11 -20.38
N VAL A 112 37.42 -18.61 -19.16
CA VAL A 112 38.67 -19.26 -18.73
C VAL A 112 38.96 -20.51 -19.57
N LEU A 113 37.95 -21.33 -19.85
CA LEU A 113 38.09 -22.50 -20.73
C LEU A 113 38.52 -22.10 -22.16
N CYS A 114 37.92 -21.05 -22.72
CA CYS A 114 38.32 -20.52 -24.03
C CYS A 114 39.78 -20.05 -24.03
N ILE A 115 40.23 -19.36 -22.98
CA ILE A 115 41.63 -18.91 -22.85
C ILE A 115 42.58 -20.11 -22.83
N TRP A 116 42.27 -21.14 -22.03
CA TRP A 116 43.08 -22.37 -21.99
C TRP A 116 43.12 -23.09 -23.34
N ALA A 117 41.98 -23.17 -24.03
CA ALA A 117 41.90 -23.75 -25.37
C ALA A 117 42.78 -22.96 -26.37
N ALA A 118 42.71 -21.63 -26.33
CA ALA A 118 43.52 -20.75 -27.19
C ALA A 118 45.02 -20.89 -26.90
N VAL A 119 45.44 -20.83 -25.63
CA VAL A 119 46.86 -20.98 -25.22
C VAL A 119 47.42 -22.33 -25.63
N THR A 120 46.66 -23.40 -25.45
CA THR A 120 47.08 -24.76 -25.83
C THR A 120 47.29 -24.86 -27.34
N THR A 121 46.39 -24.26 -28.12
CA THR A 121 46.46 -24.24 -29.58
C THR A 121 47.67 -23.43 -30.08
N VAL A 122 47.91 -22.24 -29.50
CA VAL A 122 49.06 -21.38 -29.84
C VAL A 122 50.40 -22.04 -29.46
N SER A 123 50.43 -22.80 -28.36
CA SER A 123 51.64 -23.48 -27.87
C SER A 123 52.00 -24.74 -28.67
N GLY A 124 51.23 -25.09 -29.72
CA GLY A 124 51.48 -26.27 -30.55
C GLY A 124 51.17 -27.61 -29.87
N LEU A 125 50.50 -27.59 -28.70
CA LEU A 125 50.05 -28.79 -28.01
C LEU A 125 48.73 -29.28 -28.62
N ALA A 126 48.61 -30.60 -28.80
CA ALA A 126 47.39 -31.20 -29.31
C ALA A 126 46.24 -31.01 -28.30
N LEU A 127 45.26 -30.17 -28.64
CA LEU A 127 44.08 -29.97 -27.80
C LEU A 127 43.20 -31.23 -27.83
N PRO A 128 42.83 -31.81 -26.67
CA PRO A 128 41.93 -32.96 -26.63
C PRO A 128 40.59 -32.64 -27.32
N THR A 129 40.15 -33.52 -28.24
CA THR A 129 38.92 -33.32 -29.02
C THR A 129 37.67 -33.13 -28.15
N LEU A 130 37.63 -33.80 -26.99
CA LEU A 130 36.56 -33.63 -26.00
C LEU A 130 36.57 -32.22 -25.40
N ALA A 131 37.75 -31.66 -25.08
CA ALA A 131 37.88 -30.32 -24.52
C ALA A 131 37.46 -29.24 -25.52
N ALA A 132 37.81 -29.40 -26.80
CA ALA A 132 37.38 -28.52 -27.87
C ALA A 132 35.85 -28.51 -28.04
N ARG A 133 35.22 -29.69 -28.03
CA ARG A 133 33.75 -29.83 -28.11
C ARG A 133 33.04 -29.19 -26.92
N ILE A 134 33.54 -29.41 -25.71
CA ILE A 134 32.98 -28.80 -24.49
C ILE A 134 33.08 -27.27 -24.55
N THR A 135 34.24 -26.74 -24.98
CA THR A 135 34.47 -25.29 -25.08
C THR A 135 33.51 -24.64 -26.08
N ILE A 136 33.33 -25.23 -27.25
CA ILE A 136 32.37 -24.72 -28.26
C ILE A 136 30.93 -24.85 -27.76
N ALA A 137 30.55 -25.99 -27.15
CA ALA A 137 29.21 -26.17 -26.61
C ALA A 137 28.89 -25.14 -25.52
N PHE A 138 29.82 -24.87 -24.60
CA PHE A 138 29.64 -23.87 -23.55
C PHE A 138 29.59 -22.45 -24.13
N THR A 139 30.38 -22.15 -25.16
CA THR A 139 30.33 -20.85 -25.86
C THR A 139 28.95 -20.62 -26.49
N VAL A 140 28.42 -21.62 -27.20
CA VAL A 140 27.06 -21.56 -27.78
C VAL A 140 26.02 -21.40 -26.68
N LEU A 141 26.16 -22.13 -25.57
CA LEU A 141 25.26 -22.01 -24.42
C LEU A 141 25.31 -20.61 -23.79
N CYS A 142 26.48 -19.98 -23.67
CA CYS A 142 26.60 -18.59 -23.19
C CYS A 142 25.83 -17.61 -24.09
N LEU A 143 25.95 -17.75 -25.41
CA LEU A 143 25.23 -16.91 -26.37
C LEU A 143 23.72 -17.10 -26.25
N LEU A 144 23.26 -18.35 -26.11
CA LEU A 144 21.84 -18.68 -25.95
C LEU A 144 21.27 -18.22 -24.60
N LEU A 145 22.07 -18.26 -23.52
CA LEU A 145 21.65 -17.85 -22.17
C LEU A 145 21.58 -16.33 -21.99
N LEU A 146 22.26 -15.55 -22.85
CA LEU A 146 22.32 -14.08 -22.74
C LEU A 146 20.92 -13.44 -22.70
N LEU A 147 20.05 -13.79 -23.64
CA LEU A 147 18.72 -13.18 -23.73
C LEU A 147 17.76 -13.65 -22.61
N PRO A 148 17.64 -14.95 -22.30
CA PRO A 148 16.90 -15.41 -21.13
C PRO A 148 17.39 -14.77 -19.84
N TYR A 149 18.70 -14.55 -19.71
CA TYR A 149 19.29 -13.87 -18.57
C TYR A 149 18.85 -12.41 -18.48
N PHE A 150 18.91 -11.64 -19.57
CA PHE A 150 18.38 -10.27 -19.56
C PHE A 150 16.89 -10.21 -19.24
N ALA A 151 16.09 -11.10 -19.83
CA ALA A 151 14.67 -11.19 -19.50
C ALA A 151 14.44 -11.53 -18.01
N PHE A 152 15.28 -12.40 -17.43
CA PHE A 152 15.28 -12.68 -15.99
C PHE A 152 15.63 -11.43 -15.18
N VAL A 153 16.68 -10.69 -15.54
CA VAL A 153 17.11 -9.47 -14.84
C VAL A 153 16.01 -8.40 -14.87
N PHE A 154 15.38 -8.16 -16.03
CA PHE A 154 14.26 -7.21 -16.13
C PHE A 154 13.06 -7.63 -15.26
N ASN A 155 12.69 -8.91 -15.28
CA ASN A 155 11.61 -9.43 -14.44
C ASN A 155 11.98 -9.43 -12.95
N PHE A 156 13.25 -9.62 -12.62
CA PHE A 156 13.76 -9.58 -11.26
C PHE A 156 13.65 -8.17 -10.68
N LEU A 157 14.00 -7.16 -11.49
CA LEU A 157 14.01 -5.75 -11.12
C LEU A 157 12.65 -5.05 -11.24
N ASN A 158 11.62 -5.75 -11.75
CA ASN A 158 10.26 -5.21 -11.76
C ASN A 158 9.77 -4.98 -10.31
N PRO A 159 9.39 -3.74 -9.95
CA PRO A 159 9.04 -3.37 -8.57
C PRO A 159 7.91 -4.23 -7.99
N HIS A 160 6.92 -4.63 -8.80
CA HIS A 160 5.82 -5.49 -8.36
C HIS A 160 6.31 -6.84 -7.81
N ASN A 161 7.25 -7.47 -8.53
CA ASN A 161 7.81 -8.75 -8.13
C ASN A 161 8.71 -8.63 -6.90
N ILE A 162 9.37 -7.48 -6.72
CA ILE A 162 10.19 -7.21 -5.54
C ILE A 162 9.28 -7.06 -4.31
N ILE A 163 8.24 -6.23 -4.40
CA ILE A 163 7.27 -5.98 -3.33
C ILE A 163 6.64 -7.30 -2.86
N TYR A 164 6.12 -8.12 -3.78
CA TYR A 164 5.48 -9.39 -3.42
C TYR A 164 6.45 -10.37 -2.74
N ARG A 165 7.68 -10.49 -3.26
CA ARG A 165 8.70 -11.37 -2.67
C ARG A 165 9.13 -10.91 -1.28
N MET A 166 9.29 -9.61 -1.08
CA MET A 166 9.59 -9.02 0.23
C MET A 166 8.48 -9.34 1.23
N ALA A 167 7.23 -9.10 0.86
CA ALA A 167 6.08 -9.39 1.73
C ALA A 167 5.95 -10.88 2.09
N ALA A 168 6.14 -11.76 1.11
CA ALA A 168 6.13 -13.21 1.33
C ALA A 168 7.27 -13.66 2.27
N SER A 169 8.45 -13.06 2.13
CA SER A 169 9.60 -13.30 3.01
C SER A 169 9.29 -12.87 4.45
N VAL A 170 8.68 -11.70 4.64
CA VAL A 170 8.26 -11.19 5.95
C VAL A 170 7.23 -12.11 6.60
N LEU A 171 6.15 -12.47 5.90
CA LEU A 171 5.14 -13.40 6.43
C LEU A 171 5.74 -14.76 6.81
N THR A 172 6.67 -15.26 6.01
CA THR A 172 7.40 -16.51 6.32
C THR A 172 8.27 -16.35 7.56
N ALA A 173 8.91 -15.19 7.75
CA ALA A 173 9.72 -14.90 8.93
C ALA A 173 8.85 -14.78 10.19
N ILE A 174 7.67 -14.17 10.11
CA ILE A 174 6.68 -14.12 11.20
C ILE A 174 6.26 -15.54 11.59
N ARG A 175 5.74 -16.32 10.65
CA ARG A 175 5.24 -17.68 10.91
C ARG A 175 6.31 -18.58 11.52
N ARG A 176 7.56 -18.50 11.04
CA ARG A 176 8.69 -19.27 11.60
C ARG A 176 9.16 -18.71 12.95
N GLY A 177 9.11 -17.40 13.15
CA GLY A 177 9.52 -16.74 14.39
C GLY A 177 8.54 -16.95 15.54
N GLY A 178 7.25 -17.13 15.23
CA GLY A 178 6.20 -17.39 16.19
C GLY A 178 6.03 -18.85 16.63
N THR A 179 6.84 -19.79 16.13
CA THR A 179 6.75 -21.20 16.54
C THR A 179 7.45 -21.47 17.89
N PRO A 180 7.03 -22.49 18.66
CA PRO A 180 7.70 -22.91 19.90
C PRO A 180 9.16 -23.37 19.70
N GLU A 181 9.54 -23.77 18.48
CA GLU A 181 10.91 -24.14 18.12
C GLU A 181 11.86 -22.93 18.03
N SER A 182 11.31 -21.72 17.91
CA SER A 182 12.07 -20.47 17.94
C SER A 182 12.42 -20.01 19.36
N ARG A 183 12.22 -20.85 20.39
CA ARG A 183 12.56 -20.59 21.81
C ARG A 183 13.99 -20.10 22.05
N LYS A 184 14.95 -20.40 21.17
CA LYS A 184 16.29 -19.79 21.25
C LYS A 184 16.17 -18.29 20.97
N TYR A 185 16.34 -17.47 22.03
CA TYR A 185 16.33 -16.01 22.01
C TYR A 185 16.97 -15.43 20.73
N ALA A 186 18.21 -15.82 20.43
CA ALA A 186 18.94 -15.35 19.25
C ALA A 186 18.25 -15.64 17.90
N ARG A 187 17.56 -16.78 17.76
CA ARG A 187 16.85 -17.15 16.51
C ARG A 187 15.60 -16.29 16.36
N ARG A 188 14.86 -16.03 17.44
CA ARG A 188 13.68 -15.16 17.46
C ARG A 188 14.05 -13.71 17.16
N CYS A 189 15.07 -13.15 17.83
CA CYS A 189 15.61 -11.81 17.53
C CYS A 189 15.92 -11.66 16.04
N ARG A 190 16.66 -12.62 15.47
CA ARG A 190 17.02 -12.60 14.04
C ARG A 190 15.79 -12.62 13.13
N LYS A 191 14.74 -13.37 13.49
CA LYS A 191 13.49 -13.40 12.72
C LYS A 191 12.71 -12.10 12.84
N LYS A 192 12.62 -11.50 14.03
CA LYS A 192 11.98 -10.19 14.19
C LYS A 192 12.74 -9.08 13.46
N GLN A 193 14.07 -9.10 13.50
CA GLN A 193 14.89 -8.16 12.73
C GLN A 193 14.63 -8.30 11.22
N LEU A 194 14.55 -9.52 10.69
CA LEU A 194 14.17 -9.74 9.29
C LEU A 194 12.78 -9.19 8.95
N VAL A 195 11.82 -9.26 9.89
CA VAL A 195 10.48 -8.69 9.72
C VAL A 195 10.53 -7.17 9.71
N VAL A 196 11.16 -6.55 10.72
CA VAL A 196 11.33 -5.09 10.82
C VAL A 196 11.99 -4.54 9.55
N THR A 197 13.11 -5.14 9.17
CA THR A 197 13.86 -4.75 7.98
C THR A 197 13.07 -4.95 6.70
N GLY A 198 12.27 -6.02 6.57
CA GLY A 198 11.43 -6.24 5.39
C GLY A 198 10.26 -5.25 5.29
N ILE A 199 9.71 -4.81 6.43
CA ILE A 199 8.71 -3.74 6.48
C ILE A 199 9.32 -2.40 6.06
N GLU A 200 10.51 -2.07 6.58
CA GLU A 200 11.25 -0.85 6.21
C GLU A 200 11.56 -0.83 4.72
N GLN A 201 12.04 -1.95 4.15
CA GLN A 201 12.27 -2.05 2.71
C GLN A 201 11.03 -1.79 1.87
N LEU A 202 9.87 -2.30 2.29
CA LEU A 202 8.60 -2.04 1.59
C LEU A 202 8.21 -0.56 1.67
N ALA A 203 8.47 0.09 2.82
CA ALA A 203 8.24 1.52 2.99
C ALA A 203 9.23 2.35 2.16
N ASP A 204 10.50 1.97 2.09
CA ASP A 204 11.52 2.63 1.24
C ASP A 204 11.12 2.60 -0.23
N VAL A 205 10.62 1.45 -0.72
CA VAL A 205 10.10 1.35 -2.11
C VAL A 205 8.92 2.29 -2.32
N ALA A 206 8.03 2.43 -1.33
CA ALA A 206 6.91 3.36 -1.40
C ALA A 206 7.39 4.83 -1.40
N SER A 207 8.37 5.16 -0.56
CA SER A 207 8.97 6.50 -0.46
C SER A 207 9.71 6.89 -1.75
N GLY A 208 10.59 6.01 -2.26
CA GLY A 208 11.25 6.21 -3.56
C GLY A 208 10.26 6.36 -4.71
N ALA A 209 9.13 5.63 -4.67
CA ALA A 209 8.05 5.81 -5.62
C ALA A 209 7.33 7.17 -5.48
N ILE A 210 7.18 7.71 -4.26
CA ILE A 210 6.65 9.08 -4.04
C ILE A 210 7.59 10.12 -4.62
N GLU A 211 8.90 9.99 -4.38
CA GLU A 211 9.92 10.91 -4.91
C GLU A 211 9.91 10.93 -6.45
N ASN A 212 9.79 9.75 -7.07
CA ASN A 212 9.74 9.59 -8.51
C ASN A 212 8.33 9.74 -9.11
N LYS A 213 7.32 10.10 -8.31
CA LYS A 213 5.91 10.25 -8.71
C LYS A 213 5.31 9.01 -9.38
N ASP A 214 5.82 7.82 -9.05
CA ASP A 214 5.34 6.53 -9.54
C ASP A 214 4.17 6.06 -8.68
N LYS A 215 2.97 6.59 -8.98
CA LYS A 215 1.75 6.30 -8.21
C LYS A 215 1.44 4.80 -8.16
N VAL A 216 1.65 4.06 -9.25
CA VAL A 216 1.30 2.63 -9.33
C VAL A 216 2.15 1.81 -8.35
N VAL A 217 3.47 2.01 -8.38
CA VAL A 217 4.38 1.28 -7.47
C VAL A 217 4.15 1.67 -6.02
N CYS A 218 3.93 2.95 -5.74
CA CYS A 218 3.65 3.43 -4.38
C CYS A 218 2.36 2.79 -3.84
N MET A 219 1.28 2.80 -4.63
CA MET A 219 0.01 2.19 -4.22
C MET A 219 0.15 0.69 -3.95
N GLU A 220 0.92 -0.03 -4.77
CA GLU A 220 1.16 -1.45 -4.58
C GLU A 220 1.94 -1.74 -3.29
N ALA A 221 2.98 -0.96 -3.00
CA ALA A 221 3.75 -1.09 -1.77
C ALA A 221 2.91 -0.81 -0.51
N VAL A 222 2.13 0.27 -0.52
CA VAL A 222 1.22 0.63 0.60
C VAL A 222 0.14 -0.43 0.82
N ASN A 223 -0.49 -0.93 -0.26
CA ASN A 223 -1.47 -2.00 -0.17
C ASN A 223 -0.87 -3.31 0.33
N THR A 224 0.37 -3.60 -0.07
CA THR A 224 1.08 -4.80 0.37
C THR A 224 1.38 -4.73 1.86
N LEU A 225 1.84 -3.57 2.37
CA LEU A 225 2.01 -3.34 3.81
C LEU A 225 0.69 -3.53 4.58
N GLY A 226 -0.42 -2.95 4.10
CA GLY A 226 -1.74 -3.11 4.72
C GLY A 226 -2.24 -4.55 4.71
N SER A 227 -2.04 -5.26 3.60
CA SER A 227 -2.41 -6.68 3.45
C SER A 227 -1.58 -7.59 4.33
N LEU A 228 -0.29 -7.27 4.51
CA LEU A 228 0.61 -7.99 5.40
C LEU A 228 0.14 -7.91 6.85
N VAL A 229 -0.23 -6.72 7.33
CA VAL A 229 -0.77 -6.55 8.70
C VAL A 229 -2.12 -7.23 8.85
N SER A 230 -3.01 -7.08 7.87
CA SER A 230 -4.32 -7.75 7.91
C SER A 230 -4.18 -9.28 7.97
N THR A 231 -3.21 -9.84 7.24
CA THR A 231 -2.88 -11.27 7.31
C THR A 231 -2.29 -11.65 8.66
N TYR A 232 -1.41 -10.80 9.21
CA TYR A 232 -0.81 -10.99 10.52
C TYR A 232 -1.85 -11.05 11.63
N ILE A 233 -2.82 -10.13 11.67
CA ILE A 233 -3.87 -10.08 12.70
C ILE A 233 -4.66 -11.39 12.73
N ASN A 234 -5.03 -11.94 11.57
CA ASN A 234 -5.74 -13.22 11.47
C ASN A 234 -4.90 -14.43 11.95
N GLU A 235 -3.57 -14.32 11.94
CA GLU A 235 -2.65 -15.38 12.40
C GLU A 235 -2.13 -15.14 13.82
N LYS A 236 -2.42 -13.97 14.41
CA LYS A 236 -1.88 -13.48 15.68
C LYS A 236 -2.13 -14.45 16.84
N SER A 237 -3.32 -15.03 16.90
CA SER A 237 -3.72 -16.01 17.94
C SER A 237 -2.92 -17.31 17.91
N ARG A 238 -2.24 -17.63 16.79
CA ARG A 238 -1.43 -18.85 16.63
C ARG A 238 0.03 -18.67 17.04
N LEU A 239 0.47 -17.44 17.31
CA LEU A 239 1.86 -17.12 17.62
C LEU A 239 2.12 -17.31 19.12
N HIS A 240 3.31 -17.82 19.46
CA HIS A 240 3.72 -17.97 20.85
C HIS A 240 3.83 -16.61 21.57
N ALA A 241 3.51 -16.54 22.86
CA ALA A 241 3.48 -15.28 23.65
C ALA A 241 4.82 -14.50 23.57
N ASP A 242 5.91 -15.24 23.53
CA ASP A 242 7.28 -14.80 23.29
C ASP A 242 7.50 -13.93 22.04
N TRP A 243 6.65 -14.09 21.02
CA TRP A 243 6.70 -13.28 19.82
C TRP A 243 6.38 -11.81 20.10
N PHE A 244 5.56 -11.53 21.12
CA PHE A 244 5.06 -10.19 21.42
C PHE A 244 5.98 -9.38 22.33
N ALA A 245 6.93 -10.03 23.01
CA ALA A 245 7.95 -9.35 23.80
C ALA A 245 8.84 -8.46 22.91
N LEU A 246 8.98 -7.18 23.24
CA LEU A 246 9.96 -6.29 22.60
C LEU A 246 11.37 -6.58 23.15
N GLU A 247 12.12 -7.37 22.39
CA GLU A 247 13.53 -7.68 22.67
C GLU A 247 14.41 -6.44 22.48
N SER A 248 15.59 -6.41 23.13
CA SER A 248 16.49 -5.25 23.12
C SER A 248 16.83 -4.76 21.71
N ALA A 249 17.04 -5.67 20.76
CA ALA A 249 17.36 -5.34 19.37
C ALA A 249 16.24 -4.59 18.61
N ILE A 250 14.98 -4.73 19.04
CA ILE A 250 13.86 -3.99 18.44
C ILE A 250 13.68 -2.64 19.13
N GLN A 251 13.98 -2.58 20.43
CA GLN A 251 13.96 -1.32 21.18
C GLN A 251 15.00 -0.32 20.65
N GLU A 252 16.11 -0.80 20.09
CA GLU A 252 17.12 0.04 19.43
C GLU A 252 16.66 0.61 18.07
N ASN A 253 15.57 0.10 17.49
CA ASN A 253 15.06 0.62 16.22
C ASN A 253 14.51 2.05 16.39
N PRO A 254 14.72 2.98 15.44
CA PRO A 254 14.27 4.36 15.54
C PRO A 254 12.78 4.53 15.86
N ASP A 255 11.94 3.60 15.42
CA ASP A 255 10.50 3.63 15.68
C ASP A 255 10.13 3.36 17.14
N PHE A 256 11.01 2.76 17.93
CA PHE A 256 10.75 2.39 19.32
C PHE A 256 11.71 3.03 20.32
N VAL A 257 12.95 3.35 19.91
CA VAL A 257 14.02 3.85 20.80
C VAL A 257 13.68 5.15 21.52
N SER A 258 12.86 5.99 20.89
CA SER A 258 12.42 7.28 21.41
C SER A 258 11.16 7.21 22.27
N MET A 259 10.55 6.02 22.40
CA MET A 259 9.31 5.86 23.17
C MET A 259 9.59 5.83 24.68
N HIS A 260 8.62 6.33 25.45
CA HIS A 260 8.62 6.14 26.89
C HIS A 260 8.53 4.65 27.24
N LYS A 261 9.18 4.22 28.33
CA LYS A 261 9.24 2.81 28.74
C LYS A 261 7.86 2.20 28.95
N ASP A 262 6.92 2.98 29.51
CA ASP A 262 5.55 2.53 29.72
C ASP A 262 4.83 2.25 28.39
N ALA A 263 5.04 3.09 27.37
CA ALA A 263 4.47 2.84 26.05
C ALA A 263 5.03 1.55 25.41
N ILE A 264 6.32 1.25 25.64
CA ILE A 264 6.92 -0.02 25.19
C ILE A 264 6.29 -1.21 25.94
N ALA A 265 6.05 -1.07 27.25
CA ALA A 265 5.38 -2.09 28.05
C ALA A 265 3.94 -2.33 27.57
N ASP A 266 3.18 -1.27 27.29
CA ASP A 266 1.82 -1.34 26.75
C ASP A 266 1.80 -2.08 25.41
N ILE A 267 2.71 -1.74 24.48
CA ILE A 267 2.82 -2.42 23.18
C ILE A 267 3.06 -3.93 23.36
N ALA A 268 3.90 -4.31 24.32
CA ALA A 268 4.20 -5.72 24.59
C ALA A 268 3.02 -6.44 25.23
N ASN A 269 2.36 -5.81 26.20
CA ASN A 269 1.22 -6.36 26.95
C ASN A 269 0.01 -6.57 26.03
N ASP A 270 -0.29 -5.57 25.21
CA ASP A 270 -1.42 -5.56 24.28
C ASP A 270 -1.08 -6.19 22.91
N ARG A 271 0.14 -6.70 22.77
CA ARG A 271 0.58 -7.56 21.66
C ARG A 271 0.51 -6.92 20.27
N TYR A 272 0.63 -5.61 20.13
CA TYR A 272 0.45 -4.91 18.83
C TYR A 272 1.73 -4.32 18.21
N TRP A 273 2.92 -4.82 18.58
CA TRP A 273 4.19 -4.23 18.13
C TRP A 273 4.37 -4.18 16.61
N LEU A 274 3.85 -5.17 15.88
CA LEU A 274 4.01 -5.24 14.42
C LEU A 274 3.06 -4.28 13.71
N GLU A 275 1.82 -4.20 14.19
CA GLU A 275 0.81 -3.24 13.77
C GLU A 275 1.33 -1.81 14.00
N MET A 276 1.92 -1.55 15.18
CA MET A 276 2.57 -0.27 15.48
C MET A 276 3.71 0.05 14.50
N LYS A 277 4.58 -0.92 14.20
CA LYS A 277 5.67 -0.74 13.24
C LYS A 277 5.15 -0.33 11.86
N VAL A 278 4.16 -1.05 11.32
CA VAL A 278 3.62 -0.74 9.98
C VAL A 278 2.84 0.58 9.98
N LEU A 279 2.05 0.87 11.02
CA LEU A 279 1.32 2.13 11.12
C LEU A 279 2.27 3.33 11.26
N ARG A 280 3.43 3.18 11.91
CA ARG A 280 4.49 4.21 11.89
C ARG A 280 5.06 4.43 10.48
N GLN A 281 5.29 3.37 9.71
CA GLN A 281 5.69 3.52 8.31
C GLN A 281 4.62 4.24 7.49
N PHE A 282 3.34 3.93 7.72
CA PHE A 282 2.23 4.68 7.12
C PHE A 282 2.23 6.15 7.55
N GLN A 283 2.51 6.47 8.81
CA GLN A 283 2.63 7.87 9.26
C GLN A 283 3.74 8.62 8.51
N THR A 284 4.92 8.02 8.35
CA THR A 284 6.03 8.63 7.60
C THR A 284 5.63 8.86 6.14
N LEU A 285 5.14 7.82 5.45
CA LEU A 285 4.69 7.92 4.06
C LEU A 285 3.53 8.92 3.88
N TYR A 286 2.64 9.02 4.86
CA TYR A 286 1.55 9.98 4.86
C TYR A 286 2.09 11.42 4.90
N GLY A 287 3.07 11.69 5.77
CA GLY A 287 3.75 12.98 5.85
C GLY A 287 4.52 13.34 4.58
N GLU A 288 5.15 12.37 3.92
CA GLU A 288 5.86 12.59 2.64
C GLU A 288 4.90 12.82 1.47
N ALA A 289 3.74 12.16 1.48
CA ALA A 289 2.74 12.27 0.42
C ALA A 289 1.88 13.54 0.51
N ILE A 290 1.74 14.14 1.70
CA ILE A 290 0.84 15.28 1.89
C ILE A 290 1.22 16.45 0.99
N ASN A 291 0.22 17.13 0.40
CA ASN A 291 0.39 18.19 -0.61
C ASN A 291 1.19 17.79 -1.88
N ARG A 292 1.68 16.54 -2.01
CA ARG A 292 2.45 16.05 -3.15
C ARG A 292 1.71 14.97 -3.94
N MET A 293 1.14 13.98 -3.26
CA MET A 293 0.49 12.79 -3.81
C MET A 293 -0.71 12.35 -2.94
N ARG A 294 -1.74 13.19 -2.88
CA ARG A 294 -2.94 13.02 -2.03
C ARG A 294 -3.60 11.64 -2.13
N ASP A 295 -3.58 11.01 -3.30
CA ASP A 295 -4.14 9.66 -3.49
C ASP A 295 -3.49 8.61 -2.57
N ILE A 296 -2.21 8.79 -2.23
CA ILE A 296 -1.47 7.92 -1.31
C ILE A 296 -1.94 8.15 0.13
N ASN A 297 -2.20 9.40 0.53
CA ASN A 297 -2.82 9.70 1.83
C ASN A 297 -4.18 8.99 1.97
N TYR A 298 -4.97 8.98 0.91
CA TYR A 298 -6.28 8.32 0.92
C TYR A 298 -6.12 6.81 1.03
N LEU A 299 -5.15 6.24 0.29
CA LEU A 299 -4.87 4.82 0.34
C LEU A 299 -4.36 4.36 1.71
N ILE A 300 -3.54 5.17 2.37
CA ILE A 300 -3.08 4.92 3.74
C ILE A 300 -4.27 4.92 4.72
N ALA A 301 -5.19 5.89 4.58
CA ALA A 301 -6.41 5.93 5.39
C ALA A 301 -7.31 4.71 5.13
N ILE A 302 -7.48 4.29 3.87
CA ILE A 302 -8.20 3.06 3.50
C ILE A 302 -7.57 1.82 4.15
N ASN A 303 -6.25 1.66 4.05
CA ASN A 303 -5.56 0.50 4.64
C ASN A 303 -5.60 0.54 6.17
N THR A 304 -5.50 1.72 6.80
CA THR A 304 -5.65 1.87 8.25
C THR A 304 -7.06 1.47 8.71
N ARG A 305 -8.10 1.88 7.97
CA ARG A 305 -9.49 1.43 8.21
C ARG A 305 -9.62 -0.09 8.09
N ARG A 306 -9.08 -0.69 7.01
CA ARG A 306 -9.13 -2.15 6.80
C ARG A 306 -8.43 -2.92 7.91
N ILE A 307 -7.28 -2.44 8.38
CA ILE A 307 -6.57 -3.02 9.54
C ILE A 307 -7.48 -3.00 10.77
N ALA A 308 -8.12 -1.87 11.05
CA ALA A 308 -9.06 -1.75 12.17
C ALA A 308 -10.29 -2.67 12.01
N GLU A 309 -10.89 -2.74 10.82
CA GLU A 309 -12.03 -3.63 10.53
C GLU A 309 -11.66 -5.11 10.75
N VAL A 310 -10.45 -5.53 10.34
CA VAL A 310 -9.95 -6.90 10.58
C VAL A 310 -9.67 -7.13 12.06
N ALA A 311 -9.14 -6.14 12.77
CA ALA A 311 -8.94 -6.21 14.22
C ALA A 311 -10.29 -6.34 14.96
N MET A 312 -11.31 -5.57 14.56
CA MET A 312 -12.68 -5.68 15.09
C MET A 312 -13.27 -7.08 14.87
N GLN A 313 -12.99 -7.71 13.72
CA GLN A 313 -13.45 -9.08 13.44
C GLN A 313 -12.77 -10.14 14.30
N ASN A 314 -11.59 -9.85 14.85
CA ASN A 314 -10.82 -10.73 15.73
C ASN A 314 -10.90 -10.30 17.21
N ASP A 315 -11.82 -9.39 17.56
CA ASP A 315 -11.99 -8.84 18.91
C ASP A 315 -10.71 -8.21 19.51
N ASP A 316 -9.82 -7.70 18.67
CA ASP A 316 -8.55 -7.08 19.05
C ASP A 316 -8.73 -5.57 19.30
N ALA A 317 -9.38 -5.24 20.42
CA ALA A 317 -9.68 -3.85 20.79
C ALA A 317 -8.45 -2.92 20.88
N PRO A 318 -7.28 -3.35 21.40
CA PRO A 318 -6.09 -2.52 21.42
C PRO A 318 -5.64 -2.07 20.02
N VAL A 319 -5.67 -2.97 19.02
CA VAL A 319 -5.31 -2.61 17.63
C VAL A 319 -6.35 -1.66 17.01
N VAL A 320 -7.63 -1.84 17.31
CA VAL A 320 -8.68 -0.89 16.85
C VAL A 320 -8.39 0.52 17.37
N MET A 321 -8.13 0.66 18.67
CA MET A 321 -7.82 1.94 19.28
C MET A 321 -6.48 2.52 18.80
N LEU A 322 -5.51 1.65 18.46
CA LEU A 322 -4.29 2.07 17.80
C LEU A 322 -4.57 2.72 16.44
N CYS A 323 -5.42 2.10 15.61
CA CYS A 323 -5.82 2.68 14.32
C CYS A 323 -6.55 4.02 14.48
N VAL A 324 -7.41 4.16 15.49
CA VAL A 324 -8.06 5.45 15.86
C VAL A 324 -6.99 6.51 16.17
N LYS A 325 -5.97 6.18 16.97
CA LYS A 325 -4.85 7.11 17.25
C LYS A 325 -4.07 7.51 16.00
N PHE A 326 -3.89 6.60 15.03
CA PHE A 326 -3.25 6.94 13.76
C PHE A 326 -4.15 7.80 12.85
N PHE A 327 -5.47 7.57 12.80
CA PHE A 327 -6.41 8.48 12.15
C PHE A 327 -6.33 9.90 12.72
N ASN A 328 -6.29 10.02 14.06
CA ASN A 328 -6.09 11.29 14.75
C ASN A 328 -4.77 11.96 14.34
N THR A 329 -3.72 11.17 14.17
CA THR A 329 -2.39 11.64 13.73
C THR A 329 -2.44 12.16 12.30
N TYR A 330 -3.10 11.45 11.38
CA TYR A 330 -3.30 11.89 9.99
C TYR A 330 -4.13 13.17 9.91
N MET A 331 -5.23 13.27 10.68
CA MET A 331 -6.07 14.47 10.71
C MET A 331 -5.31 15.70 11.20
N ARG A 332 -4.53 15.56 12.28
CA ARG A 332 -3.68 16.66 12.77
C ARG A 332 -2.65 17.10 11.73
N ALA A 333 -1.94 16.15 11.10
CA ALA A 333 -0.99 16.46 10.05
C ALA A 333 -1.66 17.18 8.87
N THR A 334 -2.89 16.78 8.53
CA THR A 334 -3.66 17.32 7.39
C THR A 334 -4.15 18.74 7.62
N ILE A 335 -4.69 19.01 8.80
CA ILE A 335 -5.14 20.36 9.18
C ILE A 335 -3.93 21.30 9.26
N ASN A 336 -2.83 20.87 9.88
CA ASN A 336 -1.60 21.67 9.96
C ASN A 336 -1.03 22.00 8.57
N ALA A 337 -1.13 21.07 7.63
CA ALA A 337 -0.70 21.26 6.24
C ALA A 337 -1.73 22.01 5.37
N LYS A 338 -2.90 22.36 5.92
CA LYS A 338 -4.01 23.06 5.26
C LYS A 338 -4.52 22.37 3.98
N ASP A 339 -4.49 21.04 3.92
CA ASP A 339 -4.96 20.27 2.77
C ASP A 339 -6.43 19.84 2.94
N LEU A 340 -7.35 20.71 2.50
CA LEU A 340 -8.80 20.52 2.58
C LEU A 340 -9.28 19.22 1.92
N ARG A 341 -8.74 18.88 0.74
CA ARG A 341 -9.20 17.70 -0.02
C ARG A 341 -8.76 16.42 0.66
N THR A 342 -7.59 16.44 1.29
CA THR A 342 -7.13 15.31 2.10
C THR A 342 -7.93 15.18 3.38
N ALA A 343 -8.24 16.28 4.07
CA ALA A 343 -9.08 16.24 5.28
C ALA A 343 -10.45 15.63 4.98
N TYR A 344 -11.07 16.08 3.87
CA TYR A 344 -12.35 15.56 3.38
C TYR A 344 -12.34 14.04 3.16
N ASN A 345 -11.27 13.49 2.58
CA ASN A 345 -11.18 12.06 2.29
C ASN A 345 -10.76 11.22 3.49
N VAL A 346 -9.92 11.75 4.38
CA VAL A 346 -9.56 11.03 5.63
C VAL A 346 -10.76 10.96 6.56
N PHE A 347 -11.53 12.05 6.71
CA PHE A 347 -12.80 12.00 7.43
C PHE A 347 -13.75 10.96 6.85
N ASN A 348 -13.82 10.79 5.52
CA ASN A 348 -14.59 9.70 4.93
C ASN A 348 -14.18 8.32 5.43
N GLN A 349 -12.89 8.01 5.40
CA GLN A 349 -12.41 6.72 5.88
C GLN A 349 -12.60 6.55 7.38
N TYR A 350 -12.54 7.65 8.13
CA TYR A 350 -12.74 7.65 9.57
C TYR A 350 -14.22 7.44 9.95
N ARG A 351 -15.16 8.06 9.21
CA ARG A 351 -16.59 7.81 9.34
C ARG A 351 -16.91 6.35 9.06
N LEU A 352 -16.42 5.82 7.94
CA LEU A 352 -16.64 4.41 7.56
C LEU A 352 -16.11 3.42 8.62
N LEU A 353 -15.08 3.82 9.39
CA LEU A 353 -14.64 3.06 10.57
C LEU A 353 -15.67 3.12 11.71
N GLY A 354 -16.20 4.32 12.01
CA GLY A 354 -17.27 4.49 13.01
C GLY A 354 -18.54 3.72 12.64
N GLU A 355 -18.93 3.73 11.37
CA GLU A 355 -20.04 2.92 10.84
C GLU A 355 -19.80 1.42 11.03
N SER A 356 -18.57 0.97 10.77
CA SER A 356 -18.17 -0.43 11.01
C SER A 356 -18.23 -0.79 12.49
N ALA A 357 -17.83 0.12 13.38
CA ALA A 357 -17.94 -0.06 14.84
C ALA A 357 -19.41 -0.18 15.28
N ILE A 358 -20.28 0.70 14.80
CA ILE A 358 -21.74 0.64 15.05
C ILE A 358 -22.31 -0.70 14.57
N ALA A 359 -21.99 -1.11 13.35
CA ALA A 359 -22.47 -2.37 12.77
C ALA A 359 -22.02 -3.61 13.55
N LYS A 360 -20.90 -3.52 14.28
CA LYS A 360 -20.34 -4.58 15.14
C LYS A 360 -20.74 -4.46 16.60
N GLY A 361 -21.55 -3.46 16.97
CA GLY A 361 -21.96 -3.23 18.37
C GLY A 361 -20.86 -2.66 19.26
N GLN A 362 -19.79 -2.12 18.68
CA GLN A 362 -18.68 -1.50 19.42
C GLN A 362 -18.96 -0.01 19.68
N SER A 363 -19.99 0.25 20.48
CA SER A 363 -20.48 1.61 20.79
C SER A 363 -19.39 2.55 21.32
N ALA A 364 -18.50 2.07 22.19
CA ALA A 364 -17.42 2.90 22.75
C ALA A 364 -16.46 3.42 21.66
N VAL A 365 -16.15 2.60 20.64
CA VAL A 365 -15.30 3.01 19.52
C VAL A 365 -16.02 4.05 18.65
N ALA A 366 -17.32 3.88 18.41
CA ALA A 366 -18.10 4.85 17.64
C ALA A 366 -18.17 6.21 18.33
N ILE A 367 -18.37 6.22 19.66
CA ILE A 367 -18.37 7.43 20.49
C ILE A 367 -17.01 8.13 20.44
N GLU A 368 -15.92 7.39 20.66
CA GLU A 368 -14.55 7.94 20.58
C GLU A 368 -14.32 8.58 19.21
N ILE A 369 -14.70 7.91 18.11
CA ILE A 369 -14.55 8.46 16.76
C ILE A 369 -15.34 9.77 16.64
N ALA A 370 -16.59 9.80 17.09
CA ALA A 370 -17.42 11.01 17.05
C ALA A 370 -16.81 12.18 17.84
N GLU A 371 -16.23 11.93 19.02
CA GLU A 371 -15.50 12.96 19.77
C GLU A 371 -14.31 13.52 19.00
N ARG A 372 -13.59 12.67 18.25
CA ARG A 372 -12.48 13.11 17.41
C ARG A 372 -12.96 13.89 16.20
N PHE A 373 -14.11 13.54 15.62
CA PHE A 373 -14.75 14.36 14.57
C PHE A 373 -15.06 15.76 15.08
N LYS A 374 -15.67 15.88 16.27
CA LYS A 374 -15.92 17.17 16.93
C LYS A 374 -14.63 17.96 17.10
N TYR A 375 -13.64 17.37 17.78
CA TYR A 375 -12.36 18.02 18.06
C TYR A 375 -11.64 18.50 16.78
N TYR A 376 -11.53 17.65 15.75
CA TYR A 376 -10.83 18.01 14.52
C TYR A 376 -11.62 18.96 13.62
N GLY A 377 -12.96 18.90 13.68
CA GLY A 377 -13.83 19.90 13.06
C GLY A 377 -13.56 21.29 13.64
N GLN A 378 -13.60 21.41 14.97
CA GLN A 378 -13.33 22.65 15.71
C GLN A 378 -11.89 23.15 15.50
N LEU A 379 -10.90 22.25 15.55
CA LEU A 379 -9.51 22.61 15.26
C LEU A 379 -9.33 23.13 13.83
N GLY A 380 -9.97 22.50 12.85
CA GLY A 380 -9.95 22.95 11.46
C GLY A 380 -10.56 24.33 11.32
N PHE A 381 -11.69 24.56 11.97
CA PHE A 381 -12.37 25.85 12.01
C PHE A 381 -11.49 26.96 12.60
N ALA A 382 -10.93 26.73 13.79
CA ALA A 382 -10.00 27.65 14.46
C ALA A 382 -8.74 27.94 13.61
N SER A 383 -8.37 27.01 12.73
CA SER A 383 -7.27 27.16 11.78
C SER A 383 -7.65 27.86 10.46
N GLY A 384 -8.88 28.38 10.35
CA GLY A 384 -9.41 29.07 9.17
C GLY A 384 -9.91 28.15 8.05
N LEU A 385 -10.13 26.86 8.35
CA LEU A 385 -10.62 25.85 7.40
C LEU A 385 -12.09 25.51 7.71
N SER A 386 -13.00 26.47 7.54
CA SER A 386 -14.43 26.33 7.91
C SER A 386 -15.11 25.09 7.30
N PHE A 387 -14.76 24.73 6.07
CA PHE A 387 -15.28 23.55 5.37
C PHE A 387 -14.95 22.21 6.08
N VAL A 388 -13.88 22.16 6.90
CA VAL A 388 -13.51 20.96 7.68
C VAL A 388 -14.55 20.69 8.77
N LEU A 389 -15.04 21.73 9.44
CA LEU A 389 -16.10 21.63 10.45
C LEU A 389 -17.42 21.20 9.81
N GLU A 390 -17.78 21.80 8.67
CA GLU A 390 -18.97 21.41 7.89
C GLU A 390 -18.91 19.94 7.47
N THR A 391 -17.75 19.49 6.96
CA THR A 391 -17.54 18.09 6.59
C THR A 391 -17.70 17.17 7.81
N ALA A 392 -17.14 17.54 8.96
CA ALA A 392 -17.26 16.77 10.19
C ALA A 392 -18.72 16.68 10.66
N ALA A 393 -19.50 17.77 10.57
CA ALA A 393 -20.91 17.79 10.92
C ALA A 393 -21.75 16.88 10.01
N TYR A 394 -21.53 16.92 8.69
CA TYR A 394 -22.21 16.00 7.77
C TYR A 394 -21.87 14.53 8.05
N ASP A 395 -20.61 14.24 8.38
CA ASP A 395 -20.21 12.87 8.70
C ASP A 395 -20.76 12.38 10.06
N LEU A 396 -20.86 13.27 11.06
CA LEU A 396 -21.52 12.98 12.32
C LEU A 396 -23.04 12.79 12.14
N CYS A 397 -23.67 13.53 11.23
CA CYS A 397 -25.06 13.33 10.84
C CYS A 397 -25.25 11.89 10.30
N ASP A 398 -24.43 11.47 9.35
CA ASP A 398 -24.50 10.11 8.78
C ASP A 398 -24.27 9.02 9.86
N LEU A 399 -23.33 9.22 10.81
CA LEU A 399 -23.12 8.30 11.92
C LEU A 399 -24.35 8.20 12.85
N ASN A 400 -24.98 9.33 13.15
CA ASN A 400 -26.20 9.37 13.96
C ASN A 400 -27.37 8.65 13.26
N GLU A 401 -27.54 8.90 11.96
CA GLU A 401 -28.53 8.18 11.16
C GLU A 401 -28.31 6.67 11.22
N MET A 402 -27.06 6.21 11.02
CA MET A 402 -26.73 4.79 11.07
C MET A 402 -26.96 4.18 12.47
N ALA A 403 -26.56 4.89 13.52
CA ALA A 403 -26.77 4.46 14.90
C ALA A 403 -28.26 4.26 15.18
N HIS A 404 -29.11 5.22 14.78
CA HIS A 404 -30.55 5.12 14.92
C HIS A 404 -31.14 3.96 14.09
N GLN A 405 -30.76 3.82 12.82
CA GLN A 405 -31.21 2.70 11.95
C GLN A 405 -30.88 1.32 12.52
N LYS A 406 -29.76 1.21 13.24
CA LYS A 406 -29.32 -0.02 13.90
C LYS A 406 -29.80 -0.14 15.34
N SER A 407 -30.55 0.84 15.85
CA SER A 407 -30.94 0.95 17.26
C SER A 407 -29.75 0.77 18.20
N ALA A 408 -28.62 1.40 17.85
CA ALA A 408 -27.37 1.25 18.57
C ALA A 408 -27.45 1.94 19.94
N PRO A 409 -26.87 1.35 21.01
CA PRO A 409 -26.92 1.93 22.36
C PRO A 409 -26.32 3.35 22.46
N CYS A 410 -25.36 3.68 21.60
CA CYS A 410 -24.68 4.97 21.58
C CYS A 410 -25.44 6.08 20.83
N THR A 411 -26.68 5.85 20.39
CA THR A 411 -27.41 6.84 19.57
C THR A 411 -27.55 8.19 20.28
N ASP A 412 -27.84 8.19 21.58
CA ASP A 412 -28.01 9.45 22.35
C ASP A 412 -26.69 10.14 22.63
N ASP A 413 -25.62 9.38 22.90
CA ASP A 413 -24.26 9.93 23.06
C ASP A 413 -23.78 10.60 21.76
N LEU A 414 -24.02 9.94 20.61
CA LEU A 414 -23.67 10.48 19.30
C LEU A 414 -24.47 11.74 18.95
N LEU A 415 -25.73 11.82 19.37
CA LEU A 415 -26.56 13.01 19.18
C LEU A 415 -26.04 14.16 20.03
N GLY A 416 -25.69 13.91 21.29
CA GLY A 416 -25.07 14.90 22.17
C GLY A 416 -23.77 15.46 21.59
N ILE A 417 -22.87 14.59 21.11
CA ILE A 417 -21.61 15.01 20.49
C ILE A 417 -21.85 15.85 19.23
N PHE A 418 -22.85 15.48 18.42
CA PHE A 418 -23.18 16.19 17.20
C PHE A 418 -23.72 17.61 17.46
N LEU A 419 -24.53 17.79 18.50
CA LEU A 419 -25.04 19.10 18.92
C LEU A 419 -23.97 19.99 19.57
N ASP A 420 -22.88 19.41 20.07
CA ASP A 420 -21.76 20.16 20.63
C ASP A 420 -20.74 20.65 19.58
N VAL A 421 -20.94 20.33 18.29
CA VAL A 421 -19.88 20.47 17.28
C VAL A 421 -19.52 21.93 16.97
N ASP A 422 -20.49 22.84 17.05
CA ASP A 422 -20.37 24.27 16.76
C ASP A 422 -20.15 25.16 17.99
N LYS A 423 -20.31 24.64 19.22
CA LYS A 423 -20.26 25.45 20.45
C LYS A 423 -18.98 26.29 20.64
N GLU A 424 -17.79 25.74 20.38
CA GLU A 424 -16.53 26.51 20.48
C GLU A 424 -16.37 27.56 19.36
N ALA A 425 -17.07 27.38 18.24
CA ALA A 425 -17.02 28.27 17.09
C ALA A 425 -18.02 29.43 17.19
N GLU A 426 -18.98 29.37 18.11
CA GLU A 426 -19.98 30.42 18.37
C GLU A 426 -19.44 31.60 19.20
N GLU A 427 -18.27 31.47 19.84
CA GLU A 427 -17.66 32.52 20.70
C GLU A 427 -17.10 33.76 19.94
N GLY A 428 -17.63 34.09 18.75
CA GLY A 428 -17.28 35.29 18.00
C GLY A 428 -18.28 35.67 16.90
N HIS A 429 -18.90 36.84 17.01
CA HIS A 429 -19.99 37.32 16.11
C HIS A 429 -19.65 37.39 14.60
N ALA A 430 -18.37 37.33 14.19
CA ALA A 430 -17.98 37.34 12.78
C ALA A 430 -18.06 35.95 12.09
N LEU A 431 -18.41 34.90 12.83
CA LEU A 431 -18.29 33.50 12.42
C LEU A 431 -19.63 32.80 12.12
N GLU A 432 -20.77 33.47 12.30
CA GLU A 432 -22.12 32.89 12.08
C GLU A 432 -22.34 32.41 10.63
N ALA A 433 -21.79 33.11 9.63
CA ALA A 433 -21.88 32.69 8.22
C ALA A 433 -21.17 31.35 7.97
N SER A 434 -20.10 31.07 8.71
CA SER A 434 -19.30 29.86 8.56
C SER A 434 -19.88 28.61 9.25
N LEU A 435 -20.84 28.79 10.16
CA LEU A 435 -21.57 27.70 10.84
C LEU A 435 -22.82 27.24 10.10
N ARG A 436 -23.16 27.87 8.97
CA ARG A 436 -24.36 27.54 8.18
C ARG A 436 -24.41 26.07 7.74
N GLY A 437 -23.27 25.50 7.35
CA GLY A 437 -23.17 24.08 6.96
C GLY A 437 -23.49 23.12 8.11
N VAL A 438 -23.08 23.46 9.34
CA VAL A 438 -23.40 22.67 10.55
C VAL A 438 -24.90 22.68 10.81
N ARG A 439 -25.54 23.86 10.77
CA ARG A 439 -27.00 23.97 10.94
C ARG A 439 -27.78 23.21 9.85
N LYS A 440 -27.29 23.17 8.60
CA LYS A 440 -27.89 22.32 7.55
C LYS A 440 -27.81 20.83 7.90
N ALA A 441 -26.67 20.36 8.39
CA ALA A 441 -26.52 18.96 8.83
C ALA A 441 -27.48 18.64 9.98
N GLN A 442 -27.68 19.56 10.94
CA GLN A 442 -28.63 19.38 12.05
C GLN A 442 -30.08 19.29 11.55
N VAL A 443 -30.49 20.21 10.66
CA VAL A 443 -31.82 20.16 10.03
C VAL A 443 -32.03 18.86 9.24
N LYS A 444 -31.00 18.38 8.54
CA LYS A 444 -31.02 17.10 7.81
C LYS A 444 -31.25 15.92 8.75
N LEU A 445 -30.56 15.88 9.89
CA LEU A 445 -30.76 14.84 10.90
C LEU A 445 -32.15 14.92 11.54
N ALA A 446 -32.65 16.12 11.83
CA ALA A 446 -34.00 16.32 12.36
C ALA A 446 -35.08 15.85 11.38
N ALA A 447 -34.95 16.20 10.11
CA ALA A 447 -35.84 15.74 9.05
C ALA A 447 -35.80 14.21 8.89
N TYR A 448 -34.63 13.59 9.07
CA TYR A 448 -34.50 12.14 9.12
C TYR A 448 -35.29 11.54 10.30
N PHE A 449 -35.11 12.05 11.53
CA PHE A 449 -35.84 11.53 12.70
C PHE A 449 -37.35 11.64 12.55
N ILE A 450 -37.86 12.79 12.06
CA ILE A 450 -39.29 12.97 11.76
C ILE A 450 -39.78 11.96 10.73
N SER A 451 -39.01 11.75 9.65
CA SER A 451 -39.38 10.78 8.60
C SER A 451 -39.47 9.33 9.12
N CYS A 452 -38.76 9.04 10.22
CA CYS A 452 -38.77 7.75 10.90
C CYS A 452 -39.75 7.69 12.08
N GLY A 453 -40.46 8.79 12.38
CA GLY A 453 -41.40 8.89 13.51
C GLY A 453 -40.76 9.15 14.88
N ASP A 454 -39.44 9.37 14.96
CA ASP A 454 -38.76 9.74 16.21
C ASP A 454 -38.84 11.25 16.47
N MET A 455 -40.02 11.68 16.90
CA MET A 455 -40.27 13.08 17.23
C MET A 455 -39.48 13.55 18.46
N ALA A 456 -39.07 12.64 19.34
CA ALA A 456 -38.35 12.99 20.56
C ALA A 456 -36.95 13.51 20.23
N ARG A 457 -36.17 12.78 19.42
CA ARG A 457 -34.83 13.22 19.01
C ARG A 457 -34.86 14.42 18.07
N ALA A 458 -35.85 14.50 17.20
CA ALA A 458 -36.06 15.70 16.37
C ALA A 458 -36.31 16.96 17.22
N LYS A 459 -37.05 16.84 18.33
CA LYS A 459 -37.28 17.95 19.27
C LYS A 459 -36.03 18.40 20.01
N ILE A 460 -35.10 17.50 20.30
CA ILE A 460 -33.82 17.87 20.92
C ILE A 460 -33.04 18.81 19.99
N ILE A 461 -33.00 18.51 18.69
CA ILE A 461 -32.36 19.37 17.69
C ILE A 461 -33.11 20.71 17.55
N PHE A 462 -34.44 20.69 17.60
CA PHE A 462 -35.24 21.91 17.60
C PHE A 462 -34.93 22.82 18.78
N GLU A 463 -34.85 22.28 19.99
CA GLU A 463 -34.54 23.07 21.19
C GLU A 463 -33.12 23.66 21.13
N ASP A 464 -32.14 22.95 20.57
CA ASP A 464 -30.78 23.46 20.33
C ASP A 464 -30.77 24.64 19.35
N MET A 465 -31.63 24.61 18.33
CA MET A 465 -31.72 25.65 17.30
C MET A 465 -32.72 26.77 17.61
N ARG A 466 -33.35 26.78 18.79
CA ARG A 466 -34.52 27.65 19.07
C ARG A 466 -34.22 29.15 18.95
N ASP A 467 -33.01 29.56 19.28
CA ASP A 467 -32.60 30.97 19.35
C ASP A 467 -31.99 31.48 18.03
N GLU A 468 -32.01 30.65 16.97
CA GLU A 468 -31.50 31.01 15.65
C GLU A 468 -32.35 32.09 14.96
N LEU A 469 -31.68 32.97 14.21
CA LEU A 469 -32.34 34.08 13.52
C LEU A 469 -33.36 33.57 12.48
N PRO A 470 -34.60 34.09 12.46
CA PRO A 470 -35.65 33.58 11.56
C PRO A 470 -35.30 33.69 10.07
N GLY A 471 -34.56 34.74 9.69
CA GLY A 471 -34.06 34.91 8.33
C GLY A 471 -33.05 33.83 7.92
N ARG A 472 -32.20 33.36 8.85
CA ARG A 472 -31.23 32.30 8.62
C ARG A 472 -31.93 30.95 8.47
N LEU A 473 -32.88 30.65 9.36
CA LEU A 473 -33.70 29.43 9.28
C LEU A 473 -34.45 29.31 7.95
N ARG A 474 -35.14 30.39 7.52
CA ARG A 474 -35.83 30.42 6.21
C ARG A 474 -34.87 30.19 5.05
N SER A 475 -33.71 30.82 5.10
CA SER A 475 -32.71 30.69 4.04
C SER A 475 -32.11 29.28 3.97
N ILE A 476 -31.89 28.62 5.11
CA ILE A 476 -31.48 27.20 5.18
C ILE A 476 -32.57 26.29 4.59
N GLN A 477 -33.85 26.51 4.97
CA GLN A 477 -34.98 25.75 4.45
C GLN A 477 -35.05 25.83 2.92
N GLU A 478 -34.94 27.03 2.35
CA GLU A 478 -34.99 27.25 0.90
C GLU A 478 -33.83 26.56 0.17
N GLU A 479 -32.62 26.60 0.71
CA GLU A 479 -31.45 25.95 0.11
C GLU A 479 -31.60 24.44 0.08
N LEU A 480 -31.93 23.81 1.21
CA LEU A 480 -32.13 22.37 1.30
C LEU A 480 -33.31 21.89 0.42
N ALA A 481 -34.36 22.70 0.30
CA ALA A 481 -35.50 22.38 -0.56
C ALA A 481 -35.15 22.44 -2.07
N LYS A 482 -34.24 23.34 -2.47
CA LYS A 482 -33.81 23.52 -3.87
C LYS A 482 -32.93 22.38 -4.40
N VAL A 483 -32.20 21.68 -3.52
CA VAL A 483 -31.31 20.59 -3.96
C VAL A 483 -32.12 19.34 -4.29
N THR A 484 -32.34 19.09 -5.59
CA THR A 484 -33.12 17.96 -6.11
C THR A 484 -32.29 16.82 -6.67
N SER A 485 -31.05 17.09 -7.08
CA SER A 485 -30.13 16.07 -7.58
C SER A 485 -29.34 15.45 -6.43
N ARG A 486 -29.29 14.13 -6.41
CA ARG A 486 -28.40 13.36 -5.52
C ARG A 486 -26.93 13.56 -5.90
N ASP A 487 -26.66 13.66 -7.18
CA ASP A 487 -25.31 13.82 -7.70
C ASP A 487 -24.93 15.30 -7.71
N PHE A 488 -23.72 15.58 -7.25
CA PHE A 488 -23.10 16.89 -7.44
C PHE A 488 -22.65 17.04 -8.90
N TRP A 489 -22.50 18.28 -9.38
CA TRP A 489 -22.11 18.55 -10.77
C TRP A 489 -20.66 18.11 -11.10
N GLU A 490 -19.86 17.80 -10.07
CA GLU A 490 -18.47 17.37 -10.15
C GLU A 490 -18.37 15.94 -9.62
N ILE A 491 -17.47 15.16 -10.20
CA ILE A 491 -17.20 13.80 -9.75
C ILE A 491 -16.51 13.87 -8.37
N SER A 492 -17.19 13.33 -7.36
CA SER A 492 -16.67 13.17 -5.99
C SER A 492 -16.54 11.70 -5.64
N ASP A 493 -15.42 11.34 -5.00
CA ASP A 493 -15.16 9.99 -4.49
C ASP A 493 -16.10 9.59 -3.33
N ARG A 494 -16.79 10.57 -2.72
CA ARG A 494 -17.81 10.34 -1.67
C ARG A 494 -19.23 10.24 -2.23
N GLY A 495 -19.41 10.38 -3.54
CA GLY A 495 -20.69 10.25 -4.23
C GLY A 495 -21.55 11.51 -4.17
N GLY A 496 -22.55 11.52 -3.29
CA GLY A 496 -23.68 12.45 -3.34
C GLY A 496 -23.43 13.83 -2.75
N ASN A 497 -24.28 14.78 -3.15
CA ASN A 497 -24.32 16.14 -2.60
C ASN A 497 -24.74 16.11 -1.12
N PHE A 498 -23.96 16.75 -0.23
CA PHE A 498 -24.26 16.81 1.20
C PHE A 498 -25.64 17.37 1.51
N ASP A 499 -26.08 18.36 0.74
CA ASP A 499 -27.36 19.07 0.91
C ASP A 499 -28.56 18.28 0.34
N TYR A 500 -28.34 17.15 -0.34
CA TYR A 500 -29.43 16.35 -0.91
C TYR A 500 -30.26 15.64 0.17
N LEU A 501 -31.58 15.74 0.03
CA LEU A 501 -32.57 15.06 0.86
C LEU A 501 -33.49 14.19 0.00
N SER A 502 -33.85 13.00 0.50
CA SER A 502 -34.88 12.17 -0.15
C SER A 502 -36.24 12.87 -0.11
N PRO A 503 -37.19 12.52 -1.00
CA PRO A 503 -38.52 13.13 -1.01
C PRO A 503 -39.24 13.09 0.34
N GLU A 504 -39.13 11.97 1.07
CA GLU A 504 -39.76 11.79 2.39
C GLU A 504 -39.18 12.76 3.42
N ARG A 505 -37.85 12.96 3.42
CA ARG A 505 -37.17 13.91 4.31
C ARG A 505 -37.49 15.35 3.92
N ARG A 506 -37.69 15.65 2.64
CA ARG A 506 -38.07 16.99 2.20
C ARG A 506 -39.46 17.37 2.74
N THR A 507 -40.42 16.44 2.76
CA THR A 507 -41.71 16.68 3.42
C THR A 507 -41.56 16.88 4.93
N ALA A 508 -40.62 16.17 5.56
CA ALA A 508 -40.32 16.34 6.98
C ALA A 508 -39.71 17.72 7.31
N LEU A 509 -39.05 18.40 6.36
CA LEU A 509 -38.55 19.78 6.56
C LEU A 509 -39.68 20.73 6.92
N ASP A 510 -40.81 20.68 6.21
CA ASP A 510 -41.94 21.58 6.47
C ASP A 510 -42.49 21.37 7.89
N THR A 511 -42.52 20.12 8.34
CA THR A 511 -42.91 19.78 9.71
C THR A 511 -41.92 20.35 10.73
N PHE A 512 -40.61 20.17 10.52
CA PHE A 512 -39.59 20.69 11.41
C PHE A 512 -39.62 22.22 11.51
N PHE A 513 -39.67 22.92 10.37
CA PHE A 513 -39.69 24.38 10.34
C PHE A 513 -40.99 24.99 10.88
N SER A 514 -42.11 24.26 10.84
CA SER A 514 -43.37 24.72 11.45
C SER A 514 -43.27 24.95 12.97
N TRP A 515 -42.35 24.27 13.65
CA TRP A 515 -42.15 24.42 15.10
C TRP A 515 -41.58 25.78 15.49
N PHE A 516 -40.84 26.45 14.58
CA PHE A 516 -40.31 27.79 14.80
C PHE A 516 -41.35 28.89 14.51
N ALA A 517 -42.37 28.60 13.70
CA ALA A 517 -43.41 29.56 13.34
C ALA A 517 -44.29 29.99 14.53
N GLY A 518 -44.38 29.17 15.57
CA GLY A 518 -45.17 29.44 16.78
C GLY A 518 -44.48 30.30 17.85
N GLN A 519 -43.22 30.70 17.67
CA GLN A 519 -42.45 31.48 18.65
C GLN A 519 -42.49 33.00 18.45
N HIS A 520 -43.26 33.49 17.46
CA HIS A 520 -43.31 34.90 17.07
C HIS A 520 -44.69 35.56 17.20
N THR A 521 -45.51 35.11 18.15
CA THR A 521 -46.66 35.89 18.64
C THR A 521 -46.37 36.51 20.00
#